data_AF-A0AAE0X7B2-F1
#
_entry.id   AF-A0AAE0X7B2-F1
#
_cell.length_a   1.000
_cell.length_b   1.000
_cell.length_c   1.000
_cell.angle_alpha   90.00
_cell.angle_beta   90.00
_cell.angle_gamma   90.00
#
_symmetry.space_group_name_H-M   'P 1'
#
loop_
_entity.id
_entity.type
_entity.pdbx_description
1 polymer ?
#
loop_
_entity_poly.entity_id
_entity_poly.type
_entity_poly.pdbx_seq_one_letter_code
_entity_poly.pdbx_strand_id
1 'polypeptide(L)'
;MDSSPPITSNMEGAILPSNSGGSSSDGNNKSNSNSLKPPTPPIPSLTDHIAATADPQSQSHFFSKLPAEIRESIYVEVWRTAGSLRYHILTRDDDDYGTTQGVAHRACITASLAGGGDDDDRRLAKTHRDFAPRSRELGRWRRSLRAHSGAHWMCAEAAMAEAAAGCQSGSSSSFLATLLSCKRLYAECKPSIYAALTFILADLQLAGRFLAQHQHQPIRSLELCIRAPNLLTELYYPVPPGAEGTLHVGPAFAFPGRPALSEDNNPWAHVCDLLLVRGGGGDLRDLRIWFDSTDLRPWQDRVSETRLFAKLFGVRVGGGSTGTRSRGGFVLMLPNIPRQEKRRLGEEHFLEGERVRDAPFVVVRGARPDNWEGHLAGRRVGAVPVP
;
A
#
# COMPACT_ATOMS: atom_id res chain seq x y z
N MET A 1 -23.97 -2.65 52.16
CA MET A 1 -22.51 -2.50 52.19
C MET A 1 -22.06 -2.43 50.75
N ASP A 2 -21.04 -1.62 50.49
CA ASP A 2 -20.51 -1.16 49.20
C ASP A 2 -21.25 -0.01 48.51
N SER A 3 -21.05 1.18 49.10
CA SER A 3 -21.14 2.47 48.42
C SER A 3 -19.72 2.87 47.97
N SER A 4 -19.43 2.82 46.67
CA SER A 4 -18.20 3.40 46.12
C SER A 4 -18.33 4.92 45.95
N PRO A 5 -17.31 5.73 46.33
CA PRO A 5 -17.34 7.17 46.13
C PRO A 5 -16.85 7.57 44.72
N PRO A 6 -17.24 8.75 44.22
CA PRO A 6 -16.78 9.27 42.94
C PRO A 6 -15.37 9.86 43.03
N ILE A 7 -14.56 9.57 42.01
CA ILE A 7 -13.24 10.18 41.80
C ILE A 7 -13.45 11.54 41.13
N THR A 8 -13.14 12.62 41.84
CA THR A 8 -13.04 13.98 41.30
C THR A 8 -11.65 14.20 40.71
N SER A 9 -11.56 14.46 39.39
CA SER A 9 -10.32 14.88 38.75
C SER A 9 -10.15 16.40 38.89
N ASN A 10 -9.19 16.83 39.71
CA ASN A 10 -8.69 18.20 39.70
C ASN A 10 -7.72 18.37 38.51
N MET A 11 -8.11 19.18 37.53
CA MET A 11 -7.21 19.76 36.55
C MET A 11 -6.72 21.10 37.10
N GLU A 12 -5.50 21.13 37.65
CA GLU A 12 -4.75 22.37 37.85
C GLU A 12 -3.97 22.69 36.58
N GLY A 13 -4.32 23.83 35.98
CA GLY A 13 -3.66 24.40 34.82
C GLY A 13 -2.34 25.08 35.22
N ALA A 14 -1.24 24.62 34.63
CA ALA A 14 0.02 25.35 34.62
C ALA A 14 0.05 26.31 33.42
N ILE A 15 -0.22 27.58 33.70
CA ILE A 15 -0.01 28.72 32.79
C ILE A 15 1.50 28.95 32.70
N LEU A 16 2.10 28.76 31.53
CA LEU A 16 3.47 29.20 31.23
C LEU A 16 3.46 30.68 30.81
N PRO A 17 4.40 31.50 31.30
CA PRO A 17 4.44 32.91 30.94
C PRO A 17 4.95 33.10 29.51
N SER A 18 4.16 33.83 28.73
CA SER A 18 4.49 34.49 27.48
C SER A 18 5.66 35.45 27.69
N ASN A 19 6.79 35.19 27.01
CA ASN A 19 7.95 36.08 27.04
C ASN A 19 7.97 36.95 25.78
N SER A 20 7.53 38.20 25.95
CA SER A 20 7.61 39.27 24.97
C SER A 20 8.90 40.06 25.18
N GLY A 21 9.86 39.92 24.28
CA GLY A 21 11.00 40.82 24.09
C GLY A 21 11.37 40.75 22.62
N GLY A 22 11.47 41.83 21.86
CA GLY A 22 12.10 43.10 22.20
C GLY A 22 13.04 43.37 21.04
N SER A 23 12.55 44.13 20.07
CA SER A 23 13.23 44.49 18.83
C SER A 23 14.48 45.32 19.14
N SER A 24 15.66 44.84 18.75
CA SER A 24 16.84 45.70 18.59
C SER A 24 17.65 45.22 17.40
N SER A 25 17.61 46.05 16.36
CA SER A 25 18.41 45.97 15.16
C SER A 25 19.80 46.53 15.44
N ASP A 26 20.83 45.68 15.45
CA ASP A 26 22.21 46.13 15.26
C ASP A 26 22.93 45.18 14.31
N GLY A 27 23.32 45.73 13.17
CA GLY A 27 24.10 45.05 12.15
C GLY A 27 25.51 44.80 12.64
N ASN A 28 25.94 43.53 12.60
CA ASN A 28 27.34 43.20 12.72
C ASN A 28 27.68 42.08 11.73
N ASN A 29 28.29 42.49 10.61
CA ASN A 29 28.70 41.63 9.52
C ASN A 29 30.03 40.95 9.91
N LYS A 30 29.95 39.89 10.72
CA LYS A 30 31.09 39.00 11.00
C LYS A 30 31.08 37.85 10.00
N SER A 31 32.18 37.75 9.27
CA SER A 31 32.56 36.65 8.37
C SER A 31 32.43 35.30 9.07
N ASN A 32 31.32 34.61 8.78
CA ASN A 32 31.03 33.27 9.27
C ASN A 32 31.91 32.25 8.54
N SER A 33 33.03 31.88 9.16
CA SER A 33 33.74 30.66 8.81
C SER A 33 32.89 29.48 9.25
N ASN A 34 32.09 28.94 8.32
CA ASN A 34 31.34 27.70 8.51
C ASN A 34 32.31 26.52 8.66
N SER A 35 32.85 26.37 9.86
CA SER A 35 33.49 25.14 10.30
C SER A 35 32.41 24.06 10.30
N LEU A 36 32.46 23.19 9.28
CA LEU A 36 31.57 22.05 9.10
C LEU A 36 31.57 21.22 10.38
N LYS A 37 30.49 21.35 11.16
CA LYS A 37 30.26 20.53 12.34
C LYS A 37 30.26 19.07 11.86
N PRO A 38 31.07 18.18 12.46
CA PRO A 38 31.11 16.79 12.03
C PRO A 38 29.70 16.19 12.07
N PRO A 39 29.34 15.35 11.09
CA PRO A 39 27.99 14.77 11.02
C PRO A 39 27.69 14.04 12.33
N THR A 40 26.60 14.43 12.97
CA THR A 40 26.09 13.78 14.18
C THR A 40 25.92 12.29 13.88
N PRO A 41 26.41 11.38 14.74
CA PRO A 41 26.24 9.95 14.52
C PRO A 41 24.74 9.61 14.39
N PRO A 42 24.36 8.69 13.48
CA PRO A 42 22.97 8.30 13.32
C PRO A 42 22.45 7.71 14.64
N ILE A 43 21.27 8.18 15.07
CA ILE A 43 20.60 7.66 16.27
C ILE A 43 20.34 6.16 16.02
N PRO A 44 20.77 5.25 16.92
CA PRO A 44 20.54 3.82 16.77
C PRO A 44 19.04 3.53 16.61
N SER A 45 18.69 2.61 15.72
CA SER A 45 17.28 2.24 15.58
C SER A 45 16.78 1.58 16.87
N LEU A 46 15.48 1.69 17.16
CA LEU A 46 14.87 0.98 18.30
C LEU A 46 15.19 -0.53 18.26
N THR A 47 15.32 -1.10 17.05
CA THR A 47 15.64 -2.52 16.89
C THR A 47 17.07 -2.82 17.35
N ASP A 48 18.02 -1.96 17.00
CA ASP A 48 19.42 -2.11 17.42
C ASP A 48 19.56 -1.98 18.93
N HIS A 49 18.83 -1.05 19.53
CA HIS A 49 18.78 -0.90 20.99
C HIS A 49 18.17 -2.12 21.68
N ILE A 50 17.06 -2.66 21.16
CA ILE A 50 16.46 -3.88 21.69
C ILE A 50 17.44 -5.05 21.60
N ALA A 51 18.12 -5.22 20.46
CA ALA A 51 19.11 -6.27 20.27
C ALA A 51 20.32 -6.12 21.20
N ALA A 52 20.86 -4.90 21.35
CA ALA A 52 22.02 -4.62 22.19
C ALA A 52 21.75 -4.84 23.69
N THR A 53 20.49 -4.69 24.12
CA THR A 53 20.06 -4.88 25.52
C THR A 53 19.31 -6.20 25.74
N ALA A 54 19.36 -7.12 24.78
CA ALA A 54 18.71 -8.42 24.88
C ALA A 54 19.50 -9.35 25.80
N ASP A 55 18.81 -9.94 26.77
CA ASP A 55 19.37 -11.04 27.56
C ASP A 55 19.71 -12.22 26.63
N PRO A 56 20.89 -12.87 26.76
CA PRO A 56 21.26 -13.99 25.90
C PRO A 56 20.36 -15.22 26.05
N GLN A 57 19.54 -15.35 27.09
CA GLN A 57 18.63 -16.48 27.31
C GLN A 57 19.35 -17.84 27.27
N SER A 58 20.57 -17.91 27.80
CA SER A 58 21.43 -19.11 27.74
C SER A 58 20.83 -20.33 28.45
N GLN A 59 19.91 -20.13 29.39
CA GLN A 59 19.19 -21.21 30.08
C GLN A 59 18.04 -21.81 29.24
N SER A 60 17.58 -21.12 28.20
CA SER A 60 16.51 -21.63 27.34
C SER A 60 17.07 -22.67 26.37
N HIS A 61 16.51 -23.88 26.36
CA HIS A 61 16.86 -24.91 25.37
C HIS A 61 16.56 -24.47 23.93
N PHE A 62 15.56 -23.61 23.75
CA PHE A 62 15.26 -23.03 22.45
C PHE A 62 16.46 -22.26 21.89
N PHE A 63 17.10 -21.40 22.69
CA PHE A 63 18.24 -20.59 22.25
C PHE A 63 19.61 -21.26 22.38
N SER A 64 19.75 -22.23 23.30
CA SER A 64 21.03 -22.90 23.58
C SER A 64 21.26 -24.18 22.79
N LYS A 65 20.19 -24.91 22.42
CA LYS A 65 20.31 -26.22 21.74
C LYS A 65 19.92 -26.18 20.26
N LEU A 66 18.98 -25.33 19.87
CA LEU A 66 18.55 -25.26 18.47
C LEU A 66 19.46 -24.31 17.69
N PRO A 67 19.98 -24.71 16.51
CA PRO A 67 20.65 -23.79 15.58
C PRO A 67 19.73 -22.66 15.12
N ALA A 68 20.32 -21.54 14.68
CA ALA A 68 19.56 -20.35 14.29
C ALA A 68 18.59 -20.63 13.12
N GLU A 69 19.00 -21.48 12.19
CA GLU A 69 18.23 -21.89 11.01
C GLU A 69 16.96 -22.66 11.39
N ILE A 70 17.07 -23.51 12.41
CA ILE A 70 15.92 -24.25 12.96
C ILE A 70 14.97 -23.28 13.68
N ARG A 71 15.51 -22.31 14.43
CA ARG A 71 14.68 -21.28 15.07
C ARG A 71 13.96 -20.40 14.05
N GLU A 72 14.64 -20.00 12.98
CA GLU A 72 14.01 -19.26 11.86
C GLU A 72 12.88 -20.06 11.23
N SER A 73 13.10 -21.36 10.98
CA SER A 73 12.06 -22.26 10.45
C SER A 73 10.85 -22.36 11.39
N ILE A 74 11.09 -22.40 12.70
CA ILE A 74 10.02 -22.38 13.71
C ILE A 74 9.25 -21.06 13.65
N TYR A 75 9.91 -19.90 13.56
CA TYR A 75 9.22 -18.61 13.46
C TYR A 75 8.32 -18.56 12.23
N VAL A 76 8.82 -19.00 11.08
CA VAL A 76 8.02 -19.08 9.85
C VAL A 76 6.79 -19.96 10.03
N GLU A 77 6.93 -21.10 10.73
CA GLU A 77 5.80 -21.97 11.01
C GLU A 77 4.80 -21.33 11.98
N VAL A 78 5.26 -20.63 13.02
CA VAL A 78 4.40 -19.84 13.90
C VAL A 78 3.57 -18.84 13.10
N TRP A 79 4.18 -18.14 12.14
CA TRP A 79 3.47 -17.20 11.26
C TRP A 79 2.43 -17.90 10.37
N ARG A 80 2.68 -19.14 9.94
CA ARG A 80 1.67 -19.93 9.20
C ARG A 80 0.48 -20.32 10.08
N THR A 81 0.73 -20.70 11.33
CA THR A 81 -0.34 -21.09 12.27
C THR A 81 -1.29 -19.95 12.64
N ALA A 82 -0.88 -18.69 12.40
CA ALA A 82 -1.73 -17.51 12.56
C ALA A 82 -2.92 -17.43 11.56
N GLY A 83 -3.00 -18.36 10.61
CA GLY A 83 -4.16 -18.57 9.73
C GLY A 83 -3.97 -18.06 8.30
N SER A 84 -3.14 -17.05 8.09
CA SER A 84 -2.80 -16.55 6.75
C SER A 84 -1.36 -16.04 6.76
N LEU A 85 -0.65 -16.15 5.63
CA LEU A 85 0.63 -15.46 5.42
C LEU A 85 0.46 -14.12 4.69
N ARG A 86 -0.78 -13.73 4.39
CA ARG A 86 -1.12 -12.54 3.63
C ARG A 86 -1.82 -11.57 4.58
N TYR A 87 -1.29 -10.37 4.72
CA TYR A 87 -1.83 -9.37 5.65
C TYR A 87 -2.09 -8.05 4.96
N HIS A 88 -3.30 -7.54 5.15
CA HIS A 88 -3.62 -6.15 4.85
C HIS A 88 -2.96 -5.25 5.86
N ILE A 89 -2.25 -4.25 5.38
CA ILE A 89 -1.81 -3.10 6.18
C ILE A 89 -2.81 -1.99 5.93
N LEU A 90 -3.36 -1.44 7.00
CA LEU A 90 -4.46 -0.47 6.98
C LEU A 90 -4.05 0.78 7.78
N THR A 91 -4.47 1.95 7.33
CA THR A 91 -4.47 3.13 8.18
C THR A 91 -5.53 2.97 9.25
N ARG A 92 -5.13 3.22 10.49
CA ARG A 92 -6.07 3.35 11.60
C ARG A 92 -6.33 4.84 11.78
N ASP A 93 -7.60 5.21 11.67
CA ASP A 93 -8.05 6.55 12.04
C ASP A 93 -8.16 6.54 13.57
N ASP A 94 -7.03 6.74 14.24
CA ASP A 94 -6.99 6.89 15.69
C ASP A 94 -7.34 8.35 16.05
N ASP A 95 -8.51 8.48 16.67
CA ASP A 95 -9.05 9.53 17.55
C ASP A 95 -9.00 11.00 17.09
N ASP A 96 -10.03 11.75 17.52
CA ASP A 96 -10.38 13.17 17.23
C ASP A 96 -9.23 14.21 17.32
N TYR A 97 -8.06 13.82 17.82
CA TYR A 97 -6.92 14.70 18.07
C TYR A 97 -5.84 14.68 16.97
N GLY A 98 -5.98 13.83 15.94
CA GLY A 98 -5.25 13.96 14.67
C GLY A 98 -3.71 13.90 14.72
N THR A 99 -3.10 13.50 15.84
CA THR A 99 -1.65 13.64 16.05
C THR A 99 -0.83 12.43 15.64
N THR A 100 -1.40 11.23 15.56
CA THR A 100 -0.69 10.03 15.05
C THR A 100 -1.62 9.10 14.31
N GLN A 101 -1.48 9.00 12.99
CA GLN A 101 -2.21 8.00 12.22
C GLN A 101 -1.59 6.62 12.47
N GLY A 102 -2.28 5.79 13.25
CA GLY A 102 -1.86 4.44 13.54
C GLY A 102 -1.86 3.55 12.30
N VAL A 103 -1.14 2.43 12.38
CA VAL A 103 -1.19 1.36 11.38
C VAL A 103 -1.83 0.14 12.03
N ALA A 104 -2.88 -0.37 11.41
CA ALA A 104 -3.50 -1.64 11.77
C ALA A 104 -3.13 -2.71 10.73
N HIS A 105 -3.25 -3.97 11.11
CA HIS A 105 -3.09 -5.06 10.19
C HIS A 105 -4.21 -6.09 10.34
N ARG A 106 -4.52 -6.81 9.26
CA ARG A 106 -5.58 -7.82 9.25
C ARG A 106 -5.19 -8.98 8.34
N ALA A 107 -5.40 -10.21 8.81
CA ALA A 107 -5.21 -11.39 7.97
C ALA A 107 -6.13 -11.33 6.75
N CYS A 108 -5.58 -11.58 5.57
CA CYS A 108 -6.32 -11.67 4.33
C CYS A 108 -7.15 -12.96 4.34
N ILE A 109 -8.46 -12.82 4.09
CA ILE A 109 -9.41 -13.93 4.01
C ILE A 109 -9.66 -14.39 2.57
N THR A 110 -9.22 -13.62 1.58
CA THR A 110 -9.17 -14.08 0.19
C THR A 110 -8.15 -15.21 0.16
N ALA A 111 -8.63 -16.45 0.00
CA ALA A 111 -7.77 -17.64 0.05
C ALA A 111 -6.51 -17.43 -0.79
N SER A 112 -5.37 -17.96 -0.33
CA SER A 112 -4.10 -17.92 -1.06
C SER A 112 -4.28 -18.56 -2.44
N LEU A 113 -4.61 -17.73 -3.44
CA LEU A 113 -4.55 -18.04 -4.86
C LEU A 113 -3.08 -18.12 -5.29
N ALA A 114 -2.32 -18.99 -4.60
CA ALA A 114 -0.99 -19.41 -5.03
C ALA A 114 -1.05 -20.18 -6.36
N GLY A 115 -2.25 -20.63 -6.78
CA GLY A 115 -2.54 -21.15 -8.10
C GLY A 115 -3.69 -20.40 -8.77
N GLY A 116 -3.39 -19.26 -9.40
CA GLY A 116 -4.26 -18.64 -10.41
C GLY A 116 -5.35 -17.72 -9.88
N GLY A 117 -5.07 -16.40 -9.91
CA GLY A 117 -6.09 -15.34 -9.83
C GLY A 117 -7.14 -15.37 -10.96
N ASP A 118 -7.07 -16.37 -11.85
CA ASP A 118 -7.94 -16.52 -12.99
C ASP A 118 -9.35 -16.97 -12.59
N ASP A 119 -9.52 -17.71 -11.49
CA ASP A 119 -10.81 -18.33 -11.18
C ASP A 119 -11.79 -17.36 -10.49
N ASP A 120 -11.31 -16.48 -9.60
CA ASP A 120 -12.17 -15.46 -8.95
C ASP A 120 -12.49 -14.29 -9.90
N ASP A 121 -11.55 -13.84 -10.73
CA ASP A 121 -11.82 -12.85 -11.77
C ASP A 121 -12.68 -13.45 -12.90
N ARG A 122 -12.50 -14.73 -13.28
CA ARG A 122 -13.45 -15.42 -14.17
C ARG A 122 -14.83 -15.53 -13.55
N ARG A 123 -14.91 -15.81 -12.24
CA ARG A 123 -16.20 -15.83 -11.53
C ARG A 123 -16.84 -14.46 -11.58
N LEU A 124 -16.07 -13.37 -11.39
CA LEU A 124 -16.53 -12.00 -11.50
C LEU A 124 -16.99 -11.61 -12.93
N ALA A 125 -16.23 -12.03 -13.95
CA ALA A 125 -16.45 -11.72 -15.35
C ALA A 125 -17.62 -12.51 -15.95
N LYS A 126 -17.70 -13.80 -15.64
CA LYS A 126 -18.77 -14.71 -16.08
C LYS A 126 -20.10 -14.27 -15.46
N THR A 127 -20.08 -13.86 -14.19
CA THR A 127 -21.32 -13.55 -13.49
C THR A 127 -21.96 -12.21 -13.84
N HIS A 128 -21.22 -11.17 -14.26
CA HIS A 128 -21.86 -9.88 -14.61
C HIS A 128 -22.87 -10.00 -15.77
N ARG A 129 -22.57 -10.79 -16.81
CA ARG A 129 -23.50 -11.01 -17.93
C ARG A 129 -24.73 -11.83 -17.55
N ASP A 130 -24.56 -12.72 -16.57
CA ASP A 130 -25.58 -13.69 -16.17
C ASP A 130 -26.45 -13.19 -15.01
N PHE A 131 -26.07 -12.10 -14.35
CA PHE A 131 -26.84 -11.57 -13.23
C PHE A 131 -28.16 -10.95 -13.71
N ALA A 132 -29.26 -11.47 -13.16
CA ALA A 132 -30.56 -10.83 -13.29
C ALA A 132 -30.47 -9.35 -12.84
N PRO A 133 -31.09 -8.41 -13.57
CA PRO A 133 -31.19 -7.03 -13.14
C PRO A 133 -31.72 -6.97 -11.70
N ARG A 134 -31.00 -6.25 -10.81
CA ARG A 134 -31.30 -6.10 -9.37
C ARG A 134 -31.05 -7.33 -8.49
N SER A 135 -30.36 -8.37 -8.96
CA SER A 135 -29.92 -9.47 -8.09
C SER A 135 -29.02 -8.98 -6.95
N ARG A 136 -29.05 -9.70 -5.82
CA ARG A 136 -28.18 -9.43 -4.65
C ARG A 136 -26.71 -9.56 -5.04
N GLU A 137 -26.42 -10.45 -5.96
CA GLU A 137 -25.10 -10.74 -6.50
C GLU A 137 -24.58 -9.57 -7.34
N LEU A 138 -25.42 -8.97 -8.20
CA LEU A 138 -25.08 -7.72 -8.90
C LEU A 138 -24.82 -6.57 -7.90
N GLY A 139 -25.57 -6.52 -6.79
CA GLY A 139 -25.34 -5.57 -5.70
C GLY A 139 -23.98 -5.76 -5.02
N ARG A 140 -23.62 -7.00 -4.68
CA ARG A 140 -22.30 -7.39 -4.14
C ARG A 140 -21.18 -7.03 -5.09
N TRP A 141 -21.33 -7.41 -6.35
CA TRP A 141 -20.40 -7.06 -7.42
C TRP A 141 -20.22 -5.55 -7.55
N ARG A 142 -21.28 -4.74 -7.56
CA ARG A 142 -21.14 -3.27 -7.62
C ARG A 142 -20.41 -2.70 -6.40
N ARG A 143 -20.60 -3.29 -5.22
CA ARG A 143 -19.85 -2.88 -4.03
C ARG A 143 -18.38 -3.26 -4.12
N SER A 144 -18.06 -4.44 -4.68
CA SER A 144 -16.67 -4.85 -4.85
C SER A 144 -15.88 -3.91 -5.76
N LEU A 145 -16.51 -3.38 -6.82
CA LEU A 145 -15.91 -2.36 -7.68
C LEU A 145 -15.69 -1.03 -6.99
N ARG A 146 -16.46 -0.74 -5.95
CA ARG A 146 -16.32 0.49 -5.17
C ARG A 146 -15.30 0.34 -4.05
N ALA A 147 -15.05 -0.89 -3.60
CA ALA A 147 -14.06 -1.15 -2.57
C ALA A 147 -12.65 -0.78 -3.07
N HIS A 148 -11.92 -0.02 -2.28
CA HIS A 148 -10.52 0.34 -2.54
C HIS A 148 -9.58 -0.88 -2.58
N SER A 149 -10.03 -2.03 -2.06
CA SER A 149 -9.24 -3.24 -1.92
C SER A 149 -9.13 -4.11 -3.18
N GLY A 150 -9.72 -3.69 -4.31
CA GLY A 150 -9.49 -4.34 -5.61
C GLY A 150 -9.93 -5.81 -5.61
N ALA A 151 -8.98 -6.73 -5.80
CA ALA A 151 -9.23 -8.18 -5.76
C ALA A 151 -9.62 -8.68 -4.35
N HIS A 152 -9.33 -7.89 -3.31
CA HIS A 152 -9.59 -8.19 -1.91
C HIS A 152 -10.87 -7.53 -1.41
N TRP A 153 -11.87 -7.38 -2.28
CA TRP A 153 -13.15 -6.79 -1.92
C TRP A 153 -13.86 -7.57 -0.81
N MET A 154 -13.67 -8.90 -0.73
CA MET A 154 -14.21 -9.73 0.34
C MET A 154 -13.63 -9.32 1.71
N CYS A 155 -12.33 -9.00 1.76
CA CYS A 155 -11.70 -8.49 2.98
C CYS A 155 -12.31 -7.15 3.41
N ALA A 156 -12.62 -6.26 2.46
CA ALA A 156 -13.29 -5.00 2.75
C ALA A 156 -14.74 -5.21 3.22
N GLU A 157 -15.50 -6.12 2.61
CA GLU A 157 -16.86 -6.45 3.08
C GLU A 157 -16.83 -7.06 4.49
N ALA A 158 -15.89 -7.96 4.79
CA ALA A 158 -15.73 -8.52 6.11
C ALA A 158 -15.35 -7.46 7.15
N ALA A 159 -14.46 -6.52 6.80
CA ALA A 159 -14.12 -5.39 7.67
C ALA A 159 -15.31 -4.47 7.95
N MET A 160 -16.11 -4.15 6.93
CA MET A 160 -17.34 -3.38 7.12
C MET A 160 -18.37 -4.14 7.98
N ALA A 161 -18.50 -5.46 7.80
CA ALA A 161 -19.41 -6.26 8.59
C ALA A 161 -19.02 -6.31 10.08
N GLU A 162 -17.73 -6.45 10.39
CA GLU A 162 -17.23 -6.39 11.76
C GLU A 162 -17.44 -5.01 12.39
N ALA A 163 -17.15 -3.94 11.65
CA ALA A 163 -17.39 -2.58 12.11
C ALA A 163 -18.89 -2.34 12.41
N ALA A 164 -19.78 -2.82 11.54
CA ALA A 164 -21.22 -2.72 11.73
C ALA A 164 -21.73 -3.56 12.92
N ALA A 165 -21.06 -4.67 13.24
CA ALA A 165 -21.37 -5.49 14.41
C ALA A 165 -20.86 -4.87 15.73
N GLY A 166 -20.14 -3.74 15.68
CA GLY A 166 -19.47 -3.16 16.86
C GLY A 166 -18.35 -4.04 17.40
N CYS A 167 -17.96 -5.09 16.67
CA CYS A 167 -16.81 -5.90 16.99
C CYS A 167 -15.58 -5.08 16.63
N GLN A 168 -14.93 -4.48 17.63
CA GLN A 168 -13.60 -3.94 17.42
C GLN A 168 -12.74 -5.10 16.90
N SER A 169 -12.20 -5.00 15.69
CA SER A 169 -11.31 -5.98 15.07
C SER A 169 -9.96 -6.11 15.81
N GLY A 170 -9.93 -5.89 17.12
CA GLY A 170 -8.84 -6.16 18.05
C GLY A 170 -8.64 -7.66 18.28
N SER A 171 -8.70 -8.45 17.20
CA SER A 171 -7.99 -9.73 17.19
C SER A 171 -6.56 -9.39 17.58
N SER A 172 -6.17 -9.76 18.80
CA SER A 172 -4.81 -9.58 19.30
C SER A 172 -3.88 -10.08 18.20
N SER A 173 -3.01 -9.20 17.70
CA SER A 173 -2.09 -9.55 16.63
C SER A 173 -1.48 -10.92 16.93
N SER A 174 -1.69 -11.89 16.05
CA SER A 174 -1.21 -13.26 16.21
C SER A 174 0.30 -13.31 16.39
N PHE A 175 1.00 -12.24 15.98
CA PHE A 175 2.44 -12.06 16.12
C PHE A 175 2.85 -11.53 17.50
N LEU A 176 1.95 -10.82 18.18
CA LEU A 176 2.29 -10.02 19.35
C LEU A 176 2.76 -10.89 20.51
N ALA A 177 2.12 -12.04 20.75
CA ALA A 177 2.55 -12.97 21.78
C ALA A 177 4.02 -13.39 21.61
N THR A 178 4.41 -13.75 20.37
CA THR A 178 5.80 -14.10 20.03
C THR A 178 6.73 -12.89 20.13
N LEU A 179 6.32 -11.74 19.61
CA LEU A 179 7.13 -10.51 19.62
C LEU A 179 7.36 -9.96 21.04
N LEU A 180 6.42 -10.19 21.96
CA LEU A 180 6.50 -9.71 23.34
C LEU A 180 7.10 -10.74 24.32
N SER A 181 7.44 -11.95 23.88
CA SER A 181 7.93 -12.97 24.82
C SER A 181 9.27 -12.57 25.47
N CYS A 182 10.26 -12.15 24.68
CA CYS A 182 11.50 -11.57 25.17
C CYS A 182 12.24 -10.77 24.07
N LYS A 183 13.16 -9.89 24.47
CA LYS A 183 13.94 -9.04 23.53
C LYS A 183 14.75 -9.85 22.51
N ARG A 184 15.34 -10.98 22.94
CA ARG A 184 16.12 -11.85 22.04
C ARG A 184 15.22 -12.48 20.99
N LEU A 185 14.04 -12.98 21.40
CA LEU A 185 13.06 -13.55 20.46
C LEU A 185 12.58 -12.49 19.47
N TYR A 186 12.22 -11.29 19.95
CA TYR A 186 11.85 -10.16 19.09
C TYR A 186 12.91 -9.86 18.03
N ALA A 187 14.17 -9.74 18.44
CA ALA A 187 15.27 -9.40 17.54
C ALA A 187 15.50 -10.49 16.48
N GLU A 188 15.43 -11.77 16.86
CA GLU A 188 15.61 -12.89 15.93
C GLU A 188 14.39 -13.09 15.00
N CYS A 189 13.16 -12.96 15.50
CA CYS A 189 11.96 -13.33 14.76
C CYS A 189 11.38 -12.20 13.91
N LYS A 190 11.60 -10.92 14.26
CA LYS A 190 11.07 -9.78 13.51
C LYS A 190 11.42 -9.82 12.01
N PRO A 191 12.68 -10.06 11.58
CA PRO A 191 13.00 -10.17 10.16
C PRO A 191 12.22 -11.28 9.44
N SER A 192 11.97 -12.41 10.13
CA SER A 192 11.23 -13.53 9.56
C SER A 192 9.78 -13.20 9.24
N ILE A 193 9.16 -12.24 9.95
CA ILE A 193 7.82 -11.72 9.61
C ILE A 193 7.85 -11.08 8.23
N TYR A 194 8.79 -10.15 7.99
CA TYR A 194 8.89 -9.45 6.71
C TYR A 194 9.31 -10.37 5.55
N ALA A 195 10.10 -11.40 5.86
CA ALA A 195 10.52 -12.39 4.88
C ALA A 195 9.44 -13.42 4.53
N ALA A 196 8.56 -13.76 5.46
CA ALA A 196 7.56 -14.81 5.28
C ALA A 196 6.19 -14.28 4.81
N LEU A 197 5.82 -13.07 5.22
CA LEU A 197 4.50 -12.51 4.92
C LEU A 197 4.46 -11.82 3.56
N THR A 198 3.28 -11.85 2.95
CA THR A 198 2.90 -10.94 1.86
C THR A 198 2.12 -9.77 2.45
N PHE A 199 2.63 -8.55 2.24
CA PHE A 199 1.94 -7.34 2.68
C PHE A 199 1.05 -6.81 1.57
N ILE A 200 -0.23 -6.62 1.87
CA ILE A 200 -1.24 -6.10 0.95
C ILE A 200 -1.55 -4.65 1.33
N LEU A 201 -1.29 -3.73 0.41
CA LEU A 201 -1.43 -2.28 0.59
C LEU A 201 -2.41 -1.75 -0.45
N ALA A 202 -3.51 -1.14 -0.02
CA ALA A 202 -4.55 -0.64 -0.92
C ALA A 202 -4.51 0.88 -1.15
N ASP A 203 -3.63 1.59 -0.43
CA ASP A 203 -3.51 3.05 -0.47
C ASP A 203 -2.07 3.46 -0.81
N LEU A 204 -1.91 4.46 -1.68
CA LEU A 204 -0.60 4.92 -2.14
C LEU A 204 0.21 5.60 -1.03
N GLN A 205 -0.44 6.38 -0.16
CA GLN A 205 0.26 7.07 0.92
C GLN A 205 0.73 6.08 1.98
N LEU A 206 -0.11 5.12 2.34
CA LEU A 206 0.22 4.03 3.24
C LEU A 206 1.33 3.15 2.66
N ALA A 207 1.26 2.81 1.37
CA ALA A 207 2.32 2.06 0.69
C ALA A 207 3.66 2.80 0.75
N GLY A 208 3.67 4.11 0.43
CA GLY A 208 4.87 4.94 0.51
C GLY A 208 5.46 4.98 1.93
N ARG A 209 4.63 5.27 2.93
CA ARG A 209 5.06 5.29 4.34
C ARG A 209 5.57 3.93 4.80
N PHE A 210 4.85 2.85 4.51
CA PHE A 210 5.23 1.49 4.90
C PHE A 210 6.59 1.13 4.30
N LEU A 211 6.77 1.32 2.99
CA LEU A 211 8.02 0.98 2.30
C LEU A 211 9.22 1.80 2.81
N ALA A 212 9.02 3.10 3.07
CA ALA A 212 10.05 3.99 3.61
C ALA A 212 10.44 3.63 5.05
N GLN A 213 9.45 3.41 5.93
CA GLN A 213 9.70 3.05 7.34
C GLN A 213 10.40 1.69 7.49
N HIS A 214 10.20 0.79 6.52
CA HIS A 214 10.68 -0.59 6.58
C HIS A 214 11.81 -0.85 5.59
N GLN A 215 12.56 0.18 5.15
CA GLN A 215 13.59 0.05 4.11
C GLN A 215 14.63 -1.04 4.41
N HIS A 216 14.96 -1.24 5.69
CA HIS A 216 15.96 -2.22 6.14
C HIS A 216 15.38 -3.60 6.45
N GLN A 217 14.07 -3.78 6.34
CA GLN A 217 13.44 -5.07 6.58
C GLN A 217 13.43 -5.91 5.29
N PRO A 218 13.63 -7.24 5.37
CA PRO A 218 13.71 -8.12 4.22
C PRO A 218 12.32 -8.45 3.66
N ILE A 219 11.61 -7.44 3.17
CA ILE A 219 10.27 -7.61 2.58
C ILE A 219 10.41 -8.38 1.25
N ARG A 220 9.98 -9.63 1.26
CA ARG A 220 10.07 -10.53 0.10
C ARG A 220 8.82 -10.53 -0.78
N SER A 221 7.65 -10.24 -0.23
CA SER A 221 6.39 -10.33 -0.97
C SER A 221 5.50 -9.12 -0.72
N LEU A 222 5.11 -8.45 -1.81
CA LEU A 222 4.25 -7.26 -1.79
C LEU A 222 3.09 -7.42 -2.76
N GLU A 223 1.92 -6.96 -2.33
CA GLU A 223 0.75 -6.84 -3.18
C GLU A 223 0.15 -5.44 -3.04
N LEU A 224 0.20 -4.66 -4.11
CA LEU A 224 -0.37 -3.31 -4.16
C LEU A 224 -1.73 -3.39 -4.85
N CYS A 225 -2.78 -2.90 -4.19
CA CYS A 225 -4.14 -2.83 -4.71
C CYS A 225 -4.54 -1.37 -4.88
N ILE A 226 -3.98 -0.72 -5.89
CA ILE A 226 -4.07 0.72 -6.06
C ILE A 226 -5.29 1.08 -6.90
N ARG A 227 -6.09 2.00 -6.36
CA ARG A 227 -7.11 2.71 -7.14
C ARG A 227 -6.76 4.19 -7.23
N ALA A 228 -6.24 4.59 -8.38
CA ALA A 228 -5.78 5.94 -8.65
C ALA A 228 -6.96 6.93 -8.74
N PRO A 229 -6.86 8.11 -8.13
CA PRO A 229 -7.79 9.19 -8.42
C PRO A 229 -7.59 9.69 -9.85
N ASN A 230 -8.63 10.26 -10.46
CA ASN A 230 -8.60 10.77 -11.84
C ASN A 230 -7.46 11.76 -12.08
N LEU A 231 -7.17 12.59 -11.07
CA LEU A 231 -6.07 13.55 -11.12
C LEU A 231 -4.72 12.85 -11.37
N LEU A 232 -4.49 11.69 -10.75
CA LEU A 232 -3.25 10.94 -10.92
C LEU A 232 -3.12 10.44 -12.36
N THR A 233 -4.19 9.89 -12.95
CA THR A 233 -4.15 9.40 -14.34
C THR A 233 -3.97 10.54 -15.35
N GLU A 234 -4.53 11.73 -15.09
CA GLU A 234 -4.36 12.91 -15.94
C GLU A 234 -2.90 13.42 -15.98
N LEU A 235 -2.14 13.25 -14.89
CA LEU A 235 -0.72 13.64 -14.87
C LEU A 235 0.10 12.89 -15.94
N TYR A 236 -0.29 11.66 -16.28
CA TYR A 236 0.40 10.82 -17.26
C TYR A 236 -0.23 10.84 -18.66
N TYR A 237 -1.31 11.60 -18.85
CA TYR A 237 -2.00 11.67 -20.14
C TYR A 237 -1.11 12.37 -21.17
N PRO A 238 -0.97 11.84 -22.41
CA PRO A 238 -0.16 12.46 -23.44
C PRO A 238 -0.76 13.79 -23.88
N VAL A 239 0.09 14.82 -23.94
CA VAL A 239 -0.28 16.10 -24.52
C VAL A 239 -0.18 15.96 -26.05
N PRO A 240 -1.22 16.31 -26.83
CA PRO A 240 -1.14 16.27 -28.28
C PRO A 240 0.02 17.14 -28.80
N PRO A 241 0.78 16.68 -29.80
CA PRO A 241 1.84 17.48 -30.41
C PRO A 241 1.23 18.79 -30.95
N GLY A 242 1.79 19.93 -30.53
CA GLY A 242 1.29 21.27 -30.86
C GLY A 242 0.35 21.90 -29.81
N ALA A 243 -0.09 21.16 -28.79
CA ALA A 243 -0.82 21.70 -27.63
C ALA A 243 0.11 22.13 -26.47
N GLU A 244 1.43 22.03 -26.65
CA GLU A 244 2.47 22.32 -25.64
C GLU A 244 2.42 23.76 -25.09
N GLY A 245 1.71 24.68 -25.75
CA GLY A 245 1.52 26.07 -25.28
C GLY A 245 0.14 26.41 -24.70
N THR A 246 -0.88 25.54 -24.84
CA THR A 246 -2.28 25.88 -24.50
C THR A 246 -2.92 24.96 -23.46
N LEU A 247 -2.37 23.77 -23.26
CA LEU A 247 -2.77 22.84 -22.20
C LEU A 247 -1.51 22.33 -21.49
N HIS A 248 -0.73 23.25 -20.91
CA HIS A 248 -0.10 22.86 -19.65
C HIS A 248 -1.25 22.45 -18.73
N VAL A 249 -1.24 21.19 -18.28
CA VAL A 249 -1.96 20.76 -17.07
C VAL A 249 -1.99 21.96 -16.13
N GLY A 250 -3.17 22.55 -15.93
CA GLY A 250 -3.30 23.87 -15.31
C GLY A 250 -2.40 23.95 -14.08
N PRO A 251 -1.69 25.10 -13.89
CA PRO A 251 -0.44 25.24 -13.14
C PRO A 251 -0.33 24.20 -12.02
N ALA A 252 0.32 23.09 -12.33
CA ALA A 252 0.54 21.90 -11.51
C ALA A 252 -0.12 21.96 -10.12
N PHE A 253 -1.46 21.85 -10.05
CA PHE A 253 -2.30 22.11 -8.85
C PHE A 253 -1.52 22.64 -7.64
N ALA A 254 -0.99 23.86 -7.76
CA ALA A 254 -0.08 24.40 -6.76
C ALA A 254 -0.93 24.92 -5.61
N PHE A 255 -1.13 24.08 -4.60
CA PHE A 255 -1.67 24.56 -3.33
C PHE A 255 -0.59 25.43 -2.66
N PRO A 256 -0.92 26.63 -2.15
CA PRO A 256 0.05 27.48 -1.47
C PRO A 256 0.85 26.68 -0.42
N GLY A 257 2.18 26.65 -0.56
CA GLY A 257 3.07 25.94 0.35
C GLY A 257 3.23 24.44 0.11
N ARG A 258 2.68 23.86 -0.98
CA ARG A 258 2.96 22.47 -1.38
C ARG A 258 3.62 22.42 -2.75
N PRO A 259 4.60 21.51 -2.95
CA PRO A 259 5.21 21.36 -4.26
C PRO A 259 4.17 20.92 -5.28
N ALA A 260 4.32 21.45 -6.49
CA ALA A 260 3.54 21.12 -7.66
C ALA A 260 3.48 19.59 -7.89
N LEU A 261 2.28 19.06 -8.14
CA LEU A 261 2.12 17.67 -8.57
C LEU A 261 2.63 17.53 -10.01
N SER A 262 3.57 16.62 -10.23
CA SER A 262 4.14 16.30 -11.55
C SER A 262 4.21 14.78 -11.73
N GLU A 263 4.59 14.31 -12.92
CA GLU A 263 4.84 12.88 -13.18
C GLU A 263 5.92 12.30 -12.26
N ASP A 264 6.92 13.09 -11.87
CA ASP A 264 8.00 12.66 -10.98
C ASP A 264 7.74 12.96 -9.50
N ASN A 265 6.80 13.87 -9.22
CA ASN A 265 6.46 14.29 -7.87
C ASN A 265 4.97 14.04 -7.56
N ASN A 266 4.63 12.77 -7.36
CA ASN A 266 3.31 12.33 -6.92
C ASN A 266 3.42 11.03 -6.08
N PRO A 267 2.36 10.64 -5.35
CA PRO A 267 2.41 9.46 -4.48
C PRO A 267 2.77 8.15 -5.21
N TRP A 268 2.34 7.98 -6.47
CA TRP A 268 2.67 6.78 -7.25
C TRP A 268 4.13 6.74 -7.68
N ALA A 269 4.66 7.87 -8.17
CA ALA A 269 6.07 8.00 -8.49
C ALA A 269 6.95 7.71 -7.27
N HIS A 270 6.57 8.23 -6.10
CA HIS A 270 7.27 7.96 -4.84
C HIS A 270 7.27 6.47 -4.46
N VAL A 271 6.12 5.78 -4.58
CA VAL A 271 6.05 4.32 -4.36
C VAL A 271 6.95 3.58 -5.35
N CYS A 272 6.95 3.96 -6.63
CA CYS A 272 7.83 3.37 -7.64
C CYS A 272 9.32 3.55 -7.29
N ASP A 273 9.72 4.73 -6.83
CA ASP A 273 11.11 5.00 -6.43
C ASP A 273 11.52 4.13 -5.24
N LEU A 274 10.64 3.94 -4.25
CA LEU A 274 10.89 3.03 -3.12
C LEU A 274 10.97 1.56 -3.56
N LEU A 275 10.15 1.14 -4.53
CA LEU A 275 10.23 -0.19 -5.12
C LEU A 275 11.53 -0.38 -5.92
N LEU A 276 12.02 0.65 -6.62
CA LEU A 276 13.29 0.62 -7.34
C LEU A 276 14.46 0.39 -6.39
N VAL A 277 14.53 1.19 -5.31
CA VAL A 277 15.56 1.04 -4.27
C VAL A 277 15.53 -0.35 -3.67
N ARG A 278 14.33 -0.85 -3.33
CA ARG A 278 14.17 -2.19 -2.74
C ARG A 278 14.52 -3.32 -3.71
N GLY A 279 14.10 -3.20 -4.97
CA GLY A 279 14.40 -4.18 -6.01
C GLY A 279 15.90 -4.26 -6.31
N GLY A 280 16.61 -3.13 -6.22
CA GLY A 280 18.07 -3.09 -6.35
C GLY A 280 18.80 -3.90 -5.26
N GLY A 281 18.21 -4.05 -4.08
CA GLY A 281 18.73 -4.87 -2.98
C GLY A 281 18.52 -6.38 -3.16
N GLY A 282 17.68 -6.81 -4.11
CA GLY A 282 17.44 -8.23 -4.40
C GLY A 282 16.53 -8.97 -3.40
N ASP A 283 16.01 -8.28 -2.38
CA ASP A 283 15.17 -8.90 -1.34
C ASP A 283 13.74 -9.19 -1.82
N LEU A 284 13.19 -8.36 -2.72
CA LEU A 284 11.84 -8.51 -3.21
C LEU A 284 11.75 -9.70 -4.17
N ARG A 285 10.92 -10.71 -3.87
CA ARG A 285 10.75 -11.97 -4.64
C ARG A 285 9.39 -12.13 -5.31
N ASP A 286 8.35 -11.54 -4.74
CA ASP A 286 7.01 -11.49 -5.32
C ASP A 286 6.48 -10.06 -5.23
N LEU A 287 6.07 -9.50 -6.36
CA LEU A 287 5.46 -8.19 -6.47
C LEU A 287 4.22 -8.31 -7.35
N ARG A 288 3.07 -8.08 -6.76
CA ARG A 288 1.80 -8.05 -7.47
C ARG A 288 1.25 -6.65 -7.40
N ILE A 289 0.91 -6.06 -8.53
CA ILE A 289 0.33 -4.72 -8.58
C ILE A 289 -0.99 -4.83 -9.32
N TRP A 290 -2.08 -4.67 -8.59
CA TRP A 290 -3.39 -4.40 -9.13
C TRP A 290 -3.54 -2.89 -9.22
N PHE A 291 -3.69 -2.37 -10.43
CA PHE A 291 -3.83 -0.94 -10.64
C PHE A 291 -5.10 -0.64 -11.42
N ASP A 292 -5.93 0.24 -10.87
CA ASP A 292 -7.16 0.71 -11.48
C ASP A 292 -7.31 2.23 -11.23
N SER A 293 -8.32 2.85 -11.83
CA SER A 293 -8.68 4.25 -11.64
C SER A 293 -10.07 4.38 -11.01
N THR A 294 -10.36 5.52 -10.40
CA THR A 294 -11.73 5.94 -10.07
C THR A 294 -12.43 6.63 -11.23
N ASP A 295 -11.74 6.84 -12.35
CA ASP A 295 -12.24 7.59 -13.49
C ASP A 295 -13.45 6.91 -14.10
N LEU A 296 -14.50 7.69 -14.35
CA LEU A 296 -15.72 7.24 -15.01
C LEU A 296 -15.55 7.13 -16.53
N ARG A 297 -14.43 7.60 -17.07
CA ARG A 297 -14.10 7.47 -18.48
C ARG A 297 -13.40 6.12 -18.69
N PRO A 298 -13.56 5.49 -19.87
CA PRO A 298 -12.91 4.22 -20.14
C PRO A 298 -11.40 4.30 -19.96
N TRP A 299 -10.79 3.24 -19.41
CA TRP A 299 -9.35 3.18 -19.14
C TRP A 299 -8.51 3.54 -20.38
N GLN A 300 -8.86 2.99 -21.54
CA GLN A 300 -8.17 3.22 -22.82
C GLN A 300 -8.26 4.64 -23.36
N ASP A 301 -9.15 5.47 -22.78
CA ASP A 301 -9.32 6.85 -23.20
C ASP A 301 -8.53 7.82 -22.32
N ARG A 302 -7.99 7.37 -21.18
CA ARG A 302 -7.41 8.25 -20.14
C ARG A 302 -6.10 7.80 -19.53
N VAL A 303 -5.68 6.57 -19.77
CA VAL A 303 -4.46 6.06 -19.16
C VAL A 303 -3.44 5.71 -20.22
N SER A 304 -2.33 6.45 -20.24
CA SER A 304 -1.12 6.04 -20.94
C SER A 304 -0.31 5.12 -20.04
N GLU A 305 -0.60 3.82 -20.09
CA GLU A 305 0.07 2.77 -19.31
C GLU A 305 1.60 2.84 -19.44
N THR A 306 2.11 3.11 -20.64
CA THR A 306 3.56 3.16 -20.89
C THR A 306 4.26 4.31 -20.16
N ARG A 307 3.55 5.41 -19.89
CA ARG A 307 4.05 6.54 -19.09
C ARG A 307 3.83 6.28 -17.60
N LEU A 308 2.61 5.90 -17.23
CA LEU A 308 2.21 5.64 -15.84
C LEU A 308 3.08 4.55 -15.19
N PHE A 309 3.45 3.52 -15.94
CA PHE A 309 4.23 2.39 -15.43
C PHE A 309 5.70 2.41 -15.87
N ALA A 310 6.20 3.52 -16.45
CA ALA A 310 7.57 3.61 -16.96
C ALA A 310 8.62 3.25 -15.90
N LYS A 311 8.47 3.77 -14.67
CA LYS A 311 9.39 3.50 -13.56
C LYS A 311 9.44 2.03 -13.16
N LEU A 312 8.37 1.26 -13.38
CA LEU A 312 8.34 -0.17 -13.02
C LEU A 312 9.29 -1.03 -13.86
N PHE A 313 9.72 -0.57 -15.04
CA PHE A 313 10.71 -1.29 -15.86
C PHE A 313 12.09 -1.40 -15.19
N GLY A 314 12.41 -0.47 -14.29
CA GLY A 314 13.63 -0.54 -13.49
C GLY A 314 13.53 -1.46 -12.28
N VAL A 315 12.31 -1.81 -11.84
CA VAL A 315 12.12 -2.63 -10.64
C VAL A 315 12.59 -4.05 -10.91
N ARG A 316 13.36 -4.60 -9.97
CA ARG A 316 13.88 -5.96 -10.01
C ARG A 316 13.20 -6.79 -8.92
N VAL A 317 12.77 -7.98 -9.30
CA VAL A 317 12.18 -8.96 -8.40
C VAL A 317 13.01 -10.26 -8.53
N GLY A 318 13.61 -10.68 -7.42
CA GLY A 318 14.57 -11.76 -7.32
C GLY A 318 13.94 -13.16 -7.39
N GLY A 319 14.74 -14.14 -7.84
CA GLY A 319 14.33 -15.54 -7.95
C GLY A 319 15.15 -16.39 -8.92
N GLY A 320 16.08 -15.81 -9.67
CA GLY A 320 16.99 -16.56 -10.55
C GLY A 320 18.45 -16.28 -10.21
N SER A 321 19.12 -17.23 -9.57
CA SER A 321 20.57 -17.35 -9.66
C SER A 321 20.92 -17.42 -11.14
N THR A 322 21.62 -16.40 -11.65
CA THR A 322 22.43 -16.43 -12.89
C THR A 322 21.75 -17.06 -14.11
N GLY A 323 20.92 -16.26 -14.81
CA GLY A 323 20.73 -16.43 -16.27
C GLY A 323 19.28 -16.48 -16.75
N THR A 324 18.36 -17.04 -15.97
CA THR A 324 16.95 -17.15 -16.35
C THR A 324 16.08 -16.21 -15.52
N ARG A 325 15.66 -15.10 -16.13
CA ARG A 325 14.64 -14.20 -15.57
C ARG A 325 13.31 -14.95 -15.47
N SER A 326 13.02 -15.55 -14.32
CA SER A 326 11.67 -16.02 -14.04
C SER A 326 10.77 -14.79 -13.88
N ARG A 327 9.99 -14.47 -14.92
CA ARG A 327 9.03 -13.36 -14.92
C ARG A 327 7.88 -13.56 -13.94
N GLY A 328 7.74 -14.76 -13.38
CA GLY A 328 6.57 -15.13 -12.56
C GLY A 328 6.44 -14.37 -11.24
N GLY A 329 7.53 -13.79 -10.73
CA GLY A 329 7.51 -13.05 -9.46
C GLY A 329 7.01 -11.61 -9.57
N PHE A 330 6.86 -11.03 -10.77
CA PHE A 330 6.35 -9.67 -10.92
C PHE A 330 5.14 -9.66 -11.85
N VAL A 331 3.95 -9.42 -11.29
CA VAL A 331 2.69 -9.38 -12.04
C VAL A 331 2.06 -7.99 -11.94
N LEU A 332 1.80 -7.38 -13.09
CA LEU A 332 1.05 -6.14 -13.23
C LEU A 332 -0.34 -6.45 -13.78
N MET A 333 -1.36 -6.27 -12.95
CA MET A 333 -2.75 -6.57 -13.25
C MET A 333 -3.50 -5.30 -13.64
N LEU A 334 -3.97 -5.25 -14.89
CA LEU A 334 -4.59 -4.08 -15.49
C LEU A 334 -6.00 -4.38 -16.03
N PRO A 335 -6.84 -3.36 -16.22
CA PRO A 335 -8.11 -3.52 -16.92
C PRO A 335 -7.94 -4.02 -18.36
N ASN A 336 -8.96 -4.74 -18.83
CA ASN A 336 -9.09 -5.11 -20.25
C ASN A 336 -9.17 -3.86 -21.13
N ILE A 337 -8.46 -3.89 -22.26
CA ILE A 337 -8.56 -2.86 -23.29
C ILE A 337 -9.47 -3.39 -24.40
N PRO A 338 -10.51 -2.64 -24.83
CA PRO A 338 -11.31 -3.03 -25.98
C PRO A 338 -10.47 -3.03 -27.27
N ARG A 339 -11.01 -3.67 -28.32
CA ARG A 339 -10.39 -3.68 -29.66
C ARG A 339 -10.20 -2.25 -30.20
N GLN A 340 -9.17 -2.08 -31.04
CA GLN A 340 -8.60 -0.79 -31.48
C GLN A 340 -9.60 0.28 -31.92
N GLU A 341 -10.68 -0.08 -32.62
CA GLU A 341 -11.64 0.85 -33.23
C GLU A 341 -12.28 1.86 -32.26
N LYS A 342 -12.16 1.64 -30.94
CA LYS A 342 -12.75 2.49 -29.89
C LYS A 342 -11.72 3.21 -29.02
N ARG A 343 -10.43 3.18 -29.37
CA ARG A 343 -9.36 3.78 -28.55
C ARG A 343 -9.12 5.22 -28.95
N ARG A 344 -9.06 6.15 -27.98
CA ARG A 344 -8.60 7.53 -28.23
C ARG A 344 -7.08 7.67 -28.28
N LEU A 345 -6.37 6.83 -27.54
CA LEU A 345 -4.91 6.77 -27.54
C LEU A 345 -4.42 5.71 -28.53
N GLY A 346 -3.27 5.96 -29.16
CA GLY A 346 -2.61 4.98 -30.00
C GLY A 346 -2.06 3.79 -29.21
N GLU A 347 -1.69 2.72 -29.92
CA GLU A 347 -1.19 1.48 -29.32
C GLU A 347 0.09 1.68 -28.51
N GLU A 348 0.88 2.70 -28.85
CA GLU A 348 2.09 3.12 -28.16
C GLU A 348 1.85 3.58 -26.71
N HIS A 349 0.60 3.80 -26.31
CA HIS A 349 0.26 4.17 -24.94
C HIS A 349 -0.03 2.97 -24.04
N PHE A 350 -0.15 1.77 -24.60
CA PHE A 350 -0.52 0.57 -23.86
C PHE A 350 0.63 -0.41 -23.73
N LEU A 351 0.63 -1.16 -22.63
CA LEU A 351 1.54 -2.26 -22.39
C LEU A 351 0.99 -3.51 -23.10
N GLU A 352 1.14 -3.55 -24.42
CA GLU A 352 0.78 -4.67 -25.30
C GLU A 352 1.94 -4.99 -26.28
N GLY A 353 1.92 -6.18 -26.88
CA GLY A 353 2.88 -6.59 -27.91
C GLY A 353 4.36 -6.58 -27.47
N GLU A 354 5.24 -6.05 -28.33
CA GLU A 354 6.69 -6.02 -28.10
C GLU A 354 7.09 -5.20 -26.87
N ARG A 355 6.28 -4.25 -26.40
CA ARG A 355 6.63 -3.41 -25.23
C ARG A 355 6.66 -4.20 -23.92
N VAL A 356 5.85 -5.25 -23.83
CA VAL A 356 5.84 -6.15 -22.66
C VAL A 356 6.92 -7.22 -22.80
N ARG A 357 7.47 -7.42 -24.01
CA ARG A 357 8.44 -8.46 -24.27
C ARG A 357 9.68 -8.31 -23.41
N ASP A 358 10.14 -7.10 -23.11
CA ASP A 358 11.33 -6.87 -22.28
C ASP A 358 11.01 -6.37 -20.87
N ALA A 359 9.72 -6.27 -20.53
CA ALA A 359 9.30 -5.86 -19.20
C ALA A 359 9.78 -6.86 -18.13
N PRO A 360 10.14 -6.38 -16.93
CA PRO A 360 10.48 -7.25 -15.80
C PRO A 360 9.24 -7.91 -15.17
N PHE A 361 8.05 -7.64 -15.70
CA PHE A 361 6.76 -8.11 -15.21
C PHE A 361 5.93 -8.78 -16.31
N VAL A 362 4.96 -9.59 -15.88
CA VAL A 362 3.88 -10.10 -16.71
C VAL A 362 2.68 -9.17 -16.58
N VAL A 363 2.15 -8.69 -17.71
CA VAL A 363 0.87 -7.98 -17.72
C VAL A 363 -0.26 -9.00 -17.80
N VAL A 364 -1.12 -9.01 -16.79
CA VAL A 364 -2.35 -9.81 -16.78
C VAL A 364 -3.52 -8.85 -16.90
N ARG A 365 -4.37 -9.06 -17.91
CA ARG A 365 -5.57 -8.24 -18.10
C ARG A 365 -6.80 -8.96 -17.57
N GLY A 366 -7.57 -8.26 -16.75
CA GLY A 366 -8.78 -8.77 -16.13
C GLY A 366 -10.02 -8.01 -16.59
N ALA A 367 -11.16 -8.69 -16.61
CA ALA A 367 -12.44 -8.04 -16.85
C ALA A 367 -12.84 -7.20 -15.62
N ARG A 368 -12.35 -5.97 -15.60
CA ARG A 368 -12.89 -4.93 -14.74
C ARG A 368 -14.03 -4.24 -15.50
N PRO A 369 -15.21 -4.12 -14.90
CA PRO A 369 -16.23 -3.25 -15.45
C PRO A 369 -15.73 -1.82 -15.44
N ASP A 370 -16.05 -1.12 -16.51
CA ASP A 370 -15.82 0.31 -16.58
C ASP A 370 -16.54 0.98 -15.39
N ASN A 371 -15.87 1.86 -14.64
CA ASN A 371 -16.50 2.59 -13.54
C ASN A 371 -17.75 3.34 -14.04
N TRP A 372 -17.79 3.70 -15.32
CA TRP A 372 -18.98 4.16 -16.02
C TRP A 372 -20.17 3.20 -15.88
N GLU A 373 -19.97 1.91 -16.18
CA GLU A 373 -21.01 0.89 -16.08
C GLU A 373 -21.49 0.79 -14.64
N GLY A 374 -20.58 0.80 -13.67
CA GLY A 374 -20.88 0.84 -12.24
C GLY A 374 -21.67 2.08 -11.81
N HIS A 375 -21.36 3.25 -12.39
CA HIS A 375 -22.06 4.51 -12.15
C HIS A 375 -23.48 4.50 -12.73
N LEU A 376 -23.63 4.13 -14.00
CA LEU A 376 -24.93 4.02 -14.68
C LEU A 376 -25.85 3.01 -13.99
N ALA A 377 -25.27 1.89 -13.60
CA ALA A 377 -25.90 0.86 -12.80
C ALA A 377 -26.55 1.42 -11.52
N GLY A 378 -25.87 2.33 -10.83
CA GLY A 378 -26.37 2.98 -9.62
C GLY A 378 -27.59 3.87 -9.88
N ARG A 379 -27.59 4.63 -10.98
CA ARG A 379 -28.68 5.54 -11.33
C ARG A 379 -30.00 4.82 -11.67
N ARG A 380 -29.94 3.64 -12.32
CA ARG A 380 -31.14 2.89 -12.73
C ARG A 380 -31.95 2.28 -11.58
N VAL A 381 -31.39 2.19 -10.37
CA VAL A 381 -32.06 1.60 -9.21
C VAL A 381 -32.92 2.64 -8.46
N GLY A 382 -32.63 3.93 -8.61
CA GLY A 382 -33.35 5.02 -7.94
C GLY A 382 -34.60 5.55 -8.68
N ALA A 383 -34.98 4.97 -9.82
CA ALA A 383 -36.08 5.45 -10.66
C ALA A 383 -37.34 4.58 -10.60
N VAL A 384 -37.65 4.00 -9.43
CA VAL A 384 -39.00 3.46 -9.16
C VAL A 384 -39.77 4.56 -8.43
N PRO A 385 -40.86 5.10 -8.99
CA PRO A 385 -41.75 5.96 -8.23
C PRO A 385 -42.26 5.15 -7.05
N VAL A 386 -42.08 5.65 -5.83
CA VAL A 386 -42.81 5.14 -4.68
C VAL A 386 -44.29 5.42 -4.96
N PRO A 387 -45.18 4.42 -4.92
CA PRO A 387 -46.60 4.61 -5.19
C PRO A 387 -47.27 5.57 -4.20
#